data_AF-H1LWW6-F1
#
_entry.id   AF-H1LWW6-F1
#
_cell.length_a   1.000
_cell.length_b   1.000
_cell.length_c   1.000
_cell.angle_alpha   90.00
_cell.angle_beta   90.00
_cell.angle_gamma   90.00
#
_symmetry.space_group_name_H-M   'P 1'
#
loop_
_entity.id
_entity.type
_entity.pdbx_description
1 polymer ?
#
loop_
_entity_poly.entity_id
_entity_poly.type
_entity_poly.pdbx_seq_one_letter_code
_entity_poly.pdbx_strand_id
1 'polypeptide(L)' 'MRKLKLLLIFTVIILLLIGCRSKETRVQEQIDLGSKYMADLDYESAIVALNKAIKIDPKNVDAYKMLAEVYE' A
#
# COMPACT_ATOMS: atom_id res chain seq x y z
N MET A 1 35.43 -9.45 18.52
CA MET A 1 34.64 -8.26 18.92
C MET A 1 34.19 -7.41 17.73
N ARG A 2 35.08 -6.81 16.92
CA ARG A 2 34.69 -5.94 15.76
C ARG A 2 33.92 -6.68 14.65
N LYS A 3 34.36 -7.88 14.26
CA LYS A 3 33.72 -8.73 13.22
C LYS A 3 32.31 -9.20 13.64
N LEU A 4 32.12 -9.47 14.94
CA LEU A 4 30.83 -9.86 15.52
C LEU A 4 29.83 -8.70 15.56
N LYS A 5 30.30 -7.48 15.85
CA LYS A 5 29.49 -6.25 15.74
C LYS A 5 29.07 -5.95 14.30
N LEU A 6 29.96 -6.14 13.33
CA LEU A 6 29.66 -5.98 11.90
C LEU A 6 28.61 -6.99 11.43
N LEU A 7 28.69 -8.25 11.89
CA LEU A 7 27.72 -9.29 11.55
C LEU A 7 26.33 -8.97 12.12
N LEU A 8 26.26 -8.47 13.36
CA LEU A 8 25.01 -8.03 14.01
C LEU A 8 24.37 -6.82 13.32
N ILE A 9 25.17 -5.88 12.82
CA ILE A 9 24.65 -4.73 12.06
C ILE A 9 24.07 -5.21 10.73
N PHE A 10 24.75 -6.14 10.05
CA PHE A 10 24.31 -6.67 8.77
C PHE A 10 22.98 -7.44 8.88
N THR A 11 22.79 -8.23 9.95
CA THR A 11 21.52 -8.93 10.19
C THR A 11 20.37 -7.97 10.50
N VAL A 12 20.60 -6.88 11.23
CA VAL A 12 19.58 -5.85 11.49
C VAL A 12 19.18 -5.11 10.20
N ILE A 13 20.13 -4.83 9.32
CA ILE A 13 19.87 -4.20 8.02
C ILE A 13 19.00 -5.11 7.13
N ILE A 14 19.30 -6.41 7.09
CA ILE A 14 18.49 -7.39 6.34
C ILE A 14 17.05 -7.45 6.89
N LEU A 15 16.88 -7.42 8.22
CA LEU A 15 15.55 -7.44 8.86
C LEU A 15 14.70 -6.22 8.49
N LEU A 16 15.33 -5.03 8.41
CA LEU A 16 14.66 -3.77 8.06
C LEU A 16 14.13 -3.76 6.61
N LEU A 17 14.78 -4.48 5.69
CA LEU A 17 14.37 -4.55 4.28
C LEU A 17 13.11 -5.41 4.06
N ILE A 18 12.83 -6.36 4.94
CA ILE A 18 11.68 -7.28 4.79
C ILE A 18 10.37 -6.65 5.31
N GLY A 19 10.48 -5.67 6.21
CA GLY A 19 9.32 -5.04 6.87
C GLY A 19 8.45 -4.16 5.98
N CYS A 20 8.95 -3.65 4.85
CA CYS A 20 8.18 -2.73 4.00
C CYS A 20 7.15 -3.39 3.08
N ARG A 21 7.27 -4.71 2.81
CA ARG A 21 6.43 -5.37 1.80
C ARG A 21 4.96 -5.47 2.19
N SER A 22 4.65 -5.60 3.49
CA SER A 22 3.29 -5.89 3.95
C SER A 22 2.31 -4.72 3.79
N LYS A 23 2.79 -3.48 3.95
CA LYS A 23 1.93 -2.28 3.82
C LYS A 23 1.56 -2.05 2.37
N GLU A 24 2.54 -2.08 1.48
CA GLU A 24 2.37 -1.85 0.04
C GLU A 24 1.40 -2.86 -0.58
N THR A 25 1.54 -4.15 -0.25
CA THR A 25 0.60 -5.19 -0.72
C THR A 25 -0.84 -4.89 -0.32
N ARG A 26 -1.08 -4.47 0.93
CA ARG A 26 -2.44 -4.14 1.41
C ARG A 26 -3.02 -2.90 0.74
N VAL A 27 -2.19 -1.93 0.39
CA VAL A 27 -2.63 -0.76 -0.40
C VAL A 27 -3.04 -1.24 -1.78
N GLN A 28 -2.19 -2.04 -2.44
CA GLN A 28 -2.44 -2.54 -3.79
C GLN A 28 -3.73 -3.37 -3.86
N GLU A 29 -3.99 -4.23 -2.88
CA GLU A 29 -5.24 -5.00 -2.80
C GLU A 29 -6.49 -4.10 -2.78
N GLN A 30 -6.42 -2.95 -2.11
CA GLN A 30 -7.53 -1.99 -2.07
C GLN A 30 -7.65 -1.19 -3.37
N ILE A 31 -6.53 -0.89 -4.03
CA ILE A 31 -6.50 -0.27 -5.37
C ILE A 31 -7.15 -1.20 -6.39
N ASP A 32 -6.78 -2.48 -6.39
CA ASP A 32 -7.30 -3.48 -7.33
C ASP A 32 -8.82 -3.69 -7.12
N LEU A 33 -9.27 -3.71 -5.86
CA LEU A 33 -10.69 -3.73 -5.53
C LEU A 33 -11.42 -2.47 -6.03
N GLY A 34 -10.83 -1.30 -5.82
CA GLY A 34 -11.38 -0.03 -6.33
C GLY A 34 -11.56 -0.07 -7.85
N SER A 35 -10.54 -0.49 -8.58
CA SER A 35 -10.58 -0.66 -10.05
C SER A 35 -11.66 -1.64 -10.48
N LYS A 36 -11.78 -2.78 -9.79
CA LYS A 36 -12.83 -3.76 -10.07
C LYS A 36 -14.23 -3.18 -9.88
N TYR A 37 -14.46 -2.50 -8.76
CA TYR A 37 -15.77 -1.88 -8.49
C TYR A 37 -16.12 -0.77 -9.49
N MET A 38 -15.13 0.01 -9.94
CA MET A 38 -15.32 0.97 -11.04
C MET A 38 -15.74 0.28 -12.35
N ALA A 39 -15.10 -0.84 -12.70
CA ALA A 39 -15.47 -1.62 -13.88
C ALA A 39 -16.88 -2.22 -13.77
N ASP A 40 -17.30 -2.56 -12.55
CA ASP A 40 -18.65 -3.05 -12.23
C ASP A 40 -19.69 -1.90 -12.09
N LEU A 41 -19.29 -0.63 -12.28
CA LEU A 41 -20.09 0.59 -12.06
C LEU A 41 -20.59 0.78 -10.62
N ASP A 42 -20.02 0.06 -9.66
CA ASP A 42 -20.31 0.16 -8.22
C ASP A 42 -19.38 1.21 -7.57
N TYR A 43 -19.63 2.48 -7.90
CA TYR A 43 -18.80 3.59 -7.46
C TYR A 43 -18.74 3.75 -5.93
N GLU A 44 -19.82 3.42 -5.21
CA GLU A 44 -19.84 3.48 -3.75
C GLU A 44 -18.83 2.50 -3.14
N SER A 45 -18.83 1.24 -3.60
CA SER A 45 -17.85 0.25 -3.16
C SER A 45 -16.42 0.63 -3.56
N ALA A 46 -16.24 1.23 -4.74
CA ALA A 46 -14.94 1.74 -5.19
C ALA A 46 -14.41 2.83 -4.24
N ILE A 47 -15.24 3.81 -3.87
CA ILE A 47 -14.91 4.86 -2.90
C ILE A 47 -14.49 4.26 -1.56
N VAL A 48 -15.22 3.24 -1.07
CA VAL A 48 -14.88 2.58 0.20
C VAL A 48 -13.51 1.87 0.12
N ALA A 49 -13.22 1.17 -0.97
CA ALA A 49 -11.94 0.49 -1.17
C ALA A 49 -10.78 1.49 -1.26
N LEU A 50 -10.90 2.53 -2.08
CA LEU A 50 -9.86 3.54 -2.26
C LEU A 50 -9.61 4.36 -0.98
N ASN A 51 -10.64 4.65 -0.19
CA ASN A 51 -10.45 5.26 1.14
C ASN A 51 -9.71 4.34 2.12
N LYS A 52 -9.89 3.02 2.04
CA LYS A 52 -9.08 2.06 2.82
C LYS A 52 -7.62 2.09 2.36
N ALA A 53 -7.35 2.20 1.06
CA ALA A 53 -6.00 2.36 0.52
C ALA A 53 -5.32 3.61 1.13
N ILE A 54 -6.02 4.75 1.14
CA ILE A 54 -5.54 6.01 1.76
C ILE A 54 -5.32 5.86 3.26
N LYS A 55 -6.21 5.16 3.97
CA LYS A 55 -6.04 4.91 5.40
C LYS A 55 -4.78 4.09 5.71
N ILE A 56 -4.44 3.14 4.83
CA ILE A 56 -3.21 2.35 4.96
C ILE A 56 -2.00 3.20 4.59
N ASP A 57 -2.02 3.87 3.45
CA ASP A 57 -0.98 4.78 3.00
C ASP A 57 -1.52 6.17 2.60
N PRO A 58 -1.49 7.13 3.54
CA PRO A 58 -2.07 8.47 3.31
C PRO A 58 -1.41 9.28 2.21
N LYS A 59 -0.25 8.85 1.71
CA LYS A 59 0.52 9.50 0.64
C LYS A 59 0.45 8.74 -0.70
N ASN A 60 -0.34 7.67 -0.79
CA ASN A 60 -0.47 6.92 -2.04
C ASN A 60 -1.20 7.75 -3.08
N VAL A 61 -0.49 8.13 -4.14
CA VAL A 61 -1.00 9.02 -5.20
C VAL A 61 -2.07 8.35 -6.04
N ASP A 62 -1.94 7.04 -6.27
CA ASP A 62 -2.85 6.29 -7.15
C ASP A 62 -4.25 6.19 -6.55
N ALA A 63 -4.37 6.00 -5.23
CA ALA A 63 -5.65 5.98 -4.54
C ALA A 63 -6.43 7.31 -4.70
N TYR A 64 -5.74 8.45 -4.61
CA TYR A 64 -6.37 9.75 -4.81
C TYR A 64 -6.74 10.01 -6.28
N LYS A 65 -5.89 9.60 -7.23
CA LYS A 65 -6.21 9.71 -8.66
C LYS A 65 -7.45 8.92 -9.03
N MET A 66 -7.52 7.67 -8.61
CA MET A 66 -8.68 6.83 -8.86
C MET A 66 -9.93 7.37 -8.18
N LEU A 67 -9.83 7.94 -6.97
CA LEU A 67 -10.99 8.60 -6.36
C LEU A 67 -11.46 9.80 -7.19
N ALA A 68 -10.54 10.59 -7.74
CA ALA A 68 -10.91 11.68 -8.63
C ALA A 68 -11.64 11.16 -9.88
N GLU A 69 -11.15 10.07 -10.48
CA GLU A 69 -11.81 9.41 -11.62
C GLU A 69 -13.20 8.86 -11.26
N VAL A 70 -13.42 8.40 -10.03
CA VAL A 70 -14.75 7.94 -9.58
C VAL A 70 -15.75 9.10 -9.44
N TYR A 71 -15.28 10.30 -9.12
CA TYR A 71 -16.14 11.47 -8.90
C TYR A 71 -16.35 12.34 -10.15
N GLU A 72 -15.56 12.14 -11.21
CA GLU A 72 -15.70 12.84 -12.50
C GLU A 72 -16.92 12.34 -13.29
#